data_AF-A0A957PUT7-F1
#
_entry.id   AF-A0A957PUT7-F1
#
_cell.length_a   1.000
_cell.length_b   1.000
_cell.length_c   1.000
_cell.angle_alpha   90.00
_cell.angle_beta   90.00
_cell.angle_gamma   90.00
#
_symmetry.space_group_name_H-M   'P 1'
#
loop_
_entity.id
_entity.type
_entity.pdbx_description
1 polymer ?
#
loop_
_entity_poly.entity_id
_entity_poly.type
_entity_poly.pdbx_seq_one_letter_code
_entity_poly.pdbx_strand_id
1 'polypeptide(L)'
;MSDREQDRLKRLRERQIADRDPLVKQRNVQRGISTKARRMRKPFKLSGAWEDLPHTIRMPAYGLLLGIISTLILPLVWASPYAIWAGVIILVLLILLGIVIGGSLDWRDDLKNNLR
;
A
#
# COMPACT_ATOMS: atom_id res chain seq x y z
N MET A 1 -39.27 -3.95 54.23
CA MET A 1 -38.71 -3.42 52.97
C MET A 1 -39.29 -4.27 51.85
N SER A 2 -39.79 -3.65 50.77
CA SER A 2 -40.39 -4.36 49.62
C SER A 2 -39.35 -5.24 48.92
N ASP A 3 -39.71 -6.49 48.60
CA ASP A 3 -38.82 -7.45 47.91
C ASP A 3 -38.27 -6.91 46.56
N ARG A 4 -39.03 -6.01 45.91
CA ARG A 4 -38.61 -5.32 44.68
C ARG A 4 -37.41 -4.39 44.90
N GLU A 5 -37.30 -3.79 46.08
CA GLU A 5 -36.19 -2.91 46.44
C GLU A 5 -34.91 -3.71 46.65
N GLN A 6 -35.02 -4.92 47.24
CA GLN A 6 -33.89 -5.82 47.45
C GLN A 6 -33.33 -6.34 46.13
N ASP A 7 -34.19 -6.75 45.20
CA ASP A 7 -33.78 -7.20 43.87
C ASP A 7 -33.10 -6.10 43.07
N ARG A 8 -33.59 -4.87 43.19
CA ARG A 8 -32.97 -3.70 42.53
C ARG A 8 -31.57 -3.44 43.09
N LEU A 9 -31.40 -3.50 44.40
CA LEU A 9 -30.11 -3.31 45.06
C LEU A 9 -29.12 -4.44 44.73
N LYS A 10 -29.60 -5.68 44.64
CA LYS A 10 -28.76 -6.84 44.27
C LYS A 10 -28.21 -6.69 42.84
N ARG A 11 -29.05 -6.31 41.88
CA ARG A 11 -28.63 -6.01 40.50
C ARG A 11 -27.63 -4.84 40.43
N LEU A 12 -27.81 -3.82 41.26
CA LEU A 12 -26.90 -2.68 41.32
C LEU A 12 -25.51 -3.08 41.82
N ARG A 13 -25.46 -3.91 42.87
CA ARG A 13 -24.21 -4.47 43.42
C ARG A 13 -23.49 -5.34 42.40
N GLU A 14 -24.20 -6.23 41.71
CA GLU A 14 -23.60 -7.08 40.67
C GLU A 14 -22.99 -6.26 39.54
N ARG A 15 -23.65 -5.17 39.11
CA ARG A 15 -23.10 -4.24 38.12
C ARG A 15 -21.83 -3.54 38.62
N GLN A 16 -21.80 -3.10 39.88
CA GLN A 16 -20.60 -2.47 40.46
C GLN A 16 -19.43 -3.44 40.62
N ILE A 17 -19.71 -4.71 40.92
CA ILE A 17 -18.68 -5.76 41.00
C ILE A 17 -18.14 -6.06 39.61
N ALA A 18 -19.01 -6.18 38.61
CA ALA A 18 -18.63 -6.40 37.21
C ALA A 18 -17.80 -5.24 36.64
N ASP A 19 -18.16 -3.99 36.95
CA ASP A 19 -17.41 -2.80 36.52
C ASP A 19 -16.03 -2.68 37.20
N ARG A 20 -15.89 -3.23 38.41
CA ARG A 20 -14.62 -3.25 39.15
C ARG A 20 -13.73 -4.43 38.79
N ASP A 21 -14.17 -5.36 37.94
CA ASP A 21 -13.37 -6.54 37.58
C ASP A 21 -12.22 -6.15 36.61
N PRO A 22 -10.96 -6.15 37.08
CA PRO A 22 -9.82 -5.76 36.25
C PRO A 22 -9.57 -6.73 35.08
N LEU A 23 -10.06 -7.96 35.17
CA LEU A 23 -9.84 -9.00 34.16
C LEU A 23 -10.59 -8.71 32.86
N VAL A 24 -11.80 -8.14 32.95
CA VAL A 24 -12.60 -7.76 31.77
C VAL A 24 -11.86 -6.66 30.97
N LYS A 25 -11.28 -5.70 31.68
CA LYS A 25 -10.50 -4.61 31.06
C LYS A 25 -9.22 -5.15 30.40
N GLN A 26 -8.48 -6.02 31.08
CA GLN A 26 -7.30 -6.68 30.48
C GLN A 26 -7.64 -7.48 29.22
N ARG A 27 -8.74 -8.23 29.24
CA ARG A 27 -9.18 -9.06 28.11
C ARG A 27 -9.56 -8.20 26.89
N ASN A 28 -10.21 -7.06 27.13
CA ASN A 28 -10.54 -6.10 26.07
C ASN A 28 -9.29 -5.43 25.48
N VAL A 29 -8.32 -5.08 26.33
CA VAL A 29 -7.02 -4.55 25.88
C VAL A 29 -6.24 -5.58 25.06
N GLN A 30 -6.16 -6.83 25.53
CA GLN A 30 -5.52 -7.93 24.79
C GLN A 30 -6.21 -8.21 23.45
N ARG A 31 -7.55 -8.16 23.39
CA ARG A 31 -8.31 -8.24 22.12
C ARG A 31 -7.97 -7.08 21.19
N GLY A 32 -7.85 -5.86 21.70
CA GLY A 32 -7.42 -4.70 20.92
C GLY A 32 -5.99 -4.85 20.37
N ILE A 33 -5.06 -5.34 21.18
CA ILE A 33 -3.66 -5.54 20.78
C ILE A 33 -3.55 -6.66 19.74
N SER A 34 -4.20 -7.80 19.96
CA SER A 34 -4.15 -8.95 19.04
C SER A 34 -4.79 -8.65 17.67
N THR A 35 -5.89 -7.92 17.65
CA THR A 35 -6.52 -7.48 16.39
C THR A 35 -5.65 -6.47 15.64
N LYS A 36 -5.02 -5.50 16.33
CA LYS A 36 -4.02 -4.60 15.72
C LYS A 36 -2.80 -5.37 15.20
N ALA A 37 -2.24 -6.29 15.99
CA ALA A 37 -1.10 -7.10 15.60
C ALA A 37 -1.40 -7.98 14.38
N ARG A 38 -2.59 -8.58 14.31
CA ARG A 38 -3.03 -9.36 13.16
C ARG A 38 -3.22 -8.51 11.89
N ARG A 39 -3.69 -7.26 12.02
CA ARG A 39 -3.76 -6.31 10.90
C ARG A 39 -2.37 -5.87 10.42
N MET A 40 -1.41 -5.71 11.33
CA MET A 40 -0.02 -5.37 10.98
C MET A 40 0.75 -6.56 10.41
N ARG A 41 0.41 -7.79 10.79
CA ARG A 41 0.94 -9.05 10.20
C ARG A 41 0.30 -9.40 8.85
N LYS A 42 -0.14 -8.43 8.05
CA LYS A 42 -0.40 -8.72 6.64
C LYS A 42 0.93 -9.15 6.03
N PRO A 43 1.01 -10.32 5.38
CA PRO A 43 2.26 -10.75 4.75
C PRO A 43 2.65 -9.67 3.74
N PHE A 44 3.85 -9.14 3.86
CA PHE A 44 4.44 -8.23 2.88
C PHE A 44 4.43 -8.97 1.54
N LYS A 45 3.46 -8.66 0.68
CA LYS A 45 3.40 -9.19 -0.68
C LYS A 45 4.23 -8.25 -1.54
N LEU A 46 5.35 -8.73 -2.07
CA LEU A 46 6.19 -8.00 -3.02
C LEU A 46 5.38 -7.48 -4.22
N SER A 47 4.33 -8.22 -4.63
CA SER A 47 3.41 -7.79 -5.69
C SER A 47 2.59 -6.55 -5.28
N GLY A 48 2.12 -6.48 -4.04
CA GLY A 48 1.36 -5.33 -3.52
C GLY A 48 2.26 -4.11 -3.37
N ALA A 49 3.51 -4.31 -2.94
CA ALA A 49 4.49 -3.23 -2.85
C ALA A 49 4.80 -2.59 -4.21
N TRP A 50 4.71 -3.34 -5.31
CA TRP A 50 4.90 -2.79 -6.67
C TRP A 50 3.67 -2.01 -7.18
N GLU A 51 2.47 -2.39 -6.73
CA GLU A 51 1.24 -1.67 -7.02
C GLU A 51 1.09 -0.38 -6.20
N ASP A 52 1.66 -0.37 -5.00
CA ASP A 52 1.64 0.79 -4.10
C ASP A 52 2.66 1.90 -4.52
N LEU A 53 3.52 1.64 -5.50
CA LEU A 53 4.48 2.63 -6.00
C LEU A 53 3.81 3.65 -6.94
N PRO A 54 4.17 4.95 -6.85
CA PRO A 54 3.64 5.99 -7.73
C PRO A 54 3.98 5.71 -9.20
N HIS A 55 3.11 6.15 -10.10
CA HIS A 55 3.28 5.91 -11.54
C HIS A 55 4.54 6.59 -12.07
N THR A 56 4.98 7.68 -11.43
CA THR A 56 6.25 8.37 -11.70
C THR A 56 7.47 7.45 -11.59
N ILE A 57 7.43 6.39 -10.77
CA ILE A 57 8.55 5.44 -10.63
C ILE A 57 8.30 4.20 -11.50
N ARG A 58 7.04 3.75 -11.58
CA ARG A 58 6.66 2.53 -12.29
C ARG A 58 6.80 2.68 -13.82
N MET A 59 6.40 3.82 -14.37
CA MET A 59 6.45 4.07 -15.82
C MET A 59 7.87 4.15 -16.39
N PRO A 60 8.83 4.87 -15.76
CA PRO A 60 10.24 4.82 -16.19
C PRO A 60 10.84 3.43 -16.10
N ALA A 61 10.44 2.62 -15.10
CA ALA A 61 10.92 1.24 -15.00
C ALA A 61 10.50 0.39 -16.21
N TYR A 62 9.26 0.56 -16.71
CA TYR A 62 8.84 -0.06 -17.96
C TYR A 62 9.60 0.50 -19.18
N GLY A 63 9.84 1.80 -19.22
CA GLY A 63 10.65 2.44 -20.27
C GLY A 63 12.09 1.93 -20.31
N LEU A 64 12.71 1.75 -19.15
CA LEU A 64 14.04 1.17 -19.00
C LEU A 64 14.07 -0.29 -19.48
N LEU A 65 13.09 -1.10 -19.08
CA LEU A 65 12.99 -2.49 -19.52
C LEU A 65 12.87 -2.58 -21.05
N LEU A 66 11.97 -1.78 -21.65
CA LEU A 66 11.79 -1.71 -23.09
C LEU A 66 13.04 -1.20 -23.81
N GLY A 67 13.73 -0.21 -23.26
CA GLY A 67 14.94 0.33 -23.87
C GLY A 67 16.11 -0.65 -23.83
N ILE A 68 16.25 -1.44 -22.75
CA ILE A 68 17.25 -2.52 -22.69
C ILE A 68 16.97 -3.55 -23.78
N ILE A 69 15.71 -3.99 -23.88
CA ILE A 69 15.28 -4.93 -24.91
C ILE A 69 15.57 -4.37 -26.31
N SER A 70 15.24 -3.10 -26.55
CA SER A 70 15.52 -2.43 -27.82
C SER A 70 17.01 -2.38 -28.13
N THR A 71 17.86 -2.07 -27.14
CA THR A 71 19.32 -2.01 -27.30
C THR A 71 19.93 -3.38 -27.62
N LEU A 72 19.34 -4.46 -27.11
CA LEU A 72 19.78 -5.83 -27.43
C LEU A 72 19.30 -6.30 -28.80
N ILE A 73 18.09 -5.90 -29.22
CA ILE A 73 17.49 -6.30 -30.51
C ILE A 73 18.05 -5.48 -31.68
N LEU A 74 18.36 -4.20 -31.49
CA LEU A 74 18.84 -3.33 -32.58
C LEU A 74 20.04 -3.90 -33.36
N PRO A 75 21.10 -4.39 -32.69
CA PRO A 75 22.27 -4.96 -33.37
C PRO A 75 21.96 -6.26 -34.13
N LEU A 76 20.91 -7.01 -33.75
CA LEU A 76 20.49 -8.23 -34.45
C LEU A 76 19.83 -7.91 -35.80
N VAL A 77 19.14 -6.78 -35.88
CA VAL A 77 18.42 -6.35 -37.10
C VAL A 77 19.29 -5.44 -37.97
N TRP A 78 20.17 -4.66 -37.35
CA TRP A 78 21.03 -3.70 -38.03
C TRP A 78 22.49 -3.85 -37.60
N ALA A 79 23.26 -4.56 -38.43
CA ALA A 79 24.70 -4.76 -38.24
C ALA A 79 25.49 -3.48 -38.56
N SER A 80 25.47 -2.53 -37.63
CA SER A 80 26.16 -1.25 -37.73
C SER A 80 26.87 -0.92 -36.41
N PRO A 81 28.08 -0.34 -36.43
CA PRO A 81 28.76 0.15 -35.23
C PRO A 81 27.93 1.20 -34.47
N TYR A 82 27.04 1.90 -35.18
CA TYR A 82 26.17 2.92 -34.62
C TYR A 82 24.90 2.34 -33.96
N ALA A 83 24.59 1.05 -34.15
CA ALA A 83 23.38 0.43 -33.60
C ALA A 83 23.35 0.47 -32.07
N ILE A 84 24.50 0.30 -31.41
CA ILE A 84 24.62 0.37 -29.96
C ILE A 84 24.33 1.79 -29.46
N TRP A 85 24.93 2.80 -30.10
CA TRP A 85 24.71 4.21 -29.74
C TRP A 85 23.27 4.65 -29.98
N ALA A 86 22.66 4.23 -31.08
CA ALA A 86 21.24 4.46 -31.34
C ALA A 86 20.35 3.80 -30.27
N GLY A 87 20.67 2.57 -29.85
CA GLY A 87 19.97 1.87 -28.76
C GLY A 87 20.04 2.63 -27.43
N VAL A 88 21.22 3.15 -27.07
CA VAL A 88 21.39 3.96 -25.86
C VAL A 88 20.55 5.24 -25.91
N ILE A 89 20.49 5.92 -27.06
CA ILE A 89 19.64 7.11 -27.24
C ILE A 89 18.16 6.74 -27.06
N ILE A 90 17.72 5.64 -27.69
CA ILE A 90 16.35 5.14 -27.56
C ILE A 90 16.01 4.80 -26.11
N LEU A 91 16.92 4.14 -25.38
CA LEU A 91 16.78 3.84 -23.95
C LEU A 91 16.52 5.11 -23.14
N VAL A 92 17.36 6.13 -23.30
CA VAL A 92 17.22 7.40 -22.57
C VAL A 92 15.89 8.07 -22.90
N LEU A 93 15.49 8.10 -24.18
CA LEU A 93 14.22 8.66 -24.61
C LEU A 93 13.02 7.92 -24.00
N LEU A 94 13.05 6.58 -23.97
CA LEU A 94 11.99 5.77 -23.38
C LEU A 94 11.88 5.98 -21.87
N ILE A 95 13.00 6.14 -21.17
CA ILE A 95 13.01 6.46 -19.73
C ILE A 95 12.37 7.84 -19.50
N LEU A 96 12.80 8.85 -20.25
CA LEU A 96 12.25 10.22 -20.14
C LEU A 96 10.74 10.23 -20.44
N LEU A 97 10.32 9.52 -21.48
CA LEU A 97 8.92 9.39 -21.84
C LEU A 97 8.12 8.68 -20.72
N GLY A 98 8.70 7.65 -20.10
CA GLY A 98 8.14 7.01 -18.92
C GLY A 98 7.96 7.96 -17.74
N ILE A 99 8.94 8.85 -17.49
CA ILE A 99 8.84 9.87 -16.41
C ILE A 99 7.70 10.84 -16.69
N VAL A 100 7.61 11.36 -17.92
CA VAL A 100 6.57 12.32 -18.32
C VAL A 100 5.18 11.70 -18.20
N ILE A 101 5.00 10.48 -18.72
CA ILE A 101 3.71 9.78 -18.63
C ILE A 101 3.38 9.46 -17.17
N GLY A 102 4.34 8.93 -16.40
CA GLY A 102 4.15 8.62 -14.99
C GLY A 102 3.72 9.83 -14.16
N GLY A 103 4.41 10.95 -14.34
CA GLY A 103 4.05 12.21 -13.68
C GLY A 103 2.69 12.76 -14.11
N SER A 104 2.32 12.62 -15.39
CA SER A 104 1.00 13.05 -15.87
C SER A 104 -0.15 12.25 -15.26
N LEU A 105 0.05 10.95 -15.03
CA LEU A 105 -0.95 10.07 -14.42
C LEU A 105 -1.08 10.36 -12.92
N ASP A 106 0.03 10.54 -12.22
CA ASP A 106 0.01 10.92 -10.81
C ASP A 106 -0.67 12.30 -10.63
N TRP A 107 -0.39 13.27 -11.51
CA TRP A 107 -1.07 14.57 -11.46
C TRP A 107 -2.58 14.46 -11.70
N ARG A 108 -3.01 13.61 -12.65
CA ARG A 108 -4.43 13.34 -12.91
C ARG A 108 -5.11 12.71 -11.70
N ASP A 109 -4.46 11.76 -11.05
CA ASP A 109 -5.00 11.05 -9.89
C ASP A 109 -5.06 11.98 -8.65
N ASP A 110 -4.08 12.86 -8.47
CA ASP A 110 -4.12 13.94 -7.47
C ASP A 110 -5.27 14.92 -7.73
N LEU A 111 -5.49 15.33 -8.98
CA LEU A 111 -6.59 16.22 -9.34
C LEU A 111 -7.95 15.58 -9.00
N LYS A 112 -8.10 14.29 -9.30
CA LYS A 112 -9.32 13.51 -9.02
C LYS A 112 -9.58 13.37 -7.52
N ASN A 113 -8.53 13.24 -6.71
CA ASN A 113 -8.65 13.14 -5.25
C ASN A 113 -9.00 14.48 -4.60
N ASN A 114 -8.50 15.59 -5.14
CA ASN A 114 -8.78 16.93 -4.62
C ASN A 114 -10.14 17.51 -5.06
N LEU A 115 -10.75 16.94 -6.11
CA LEU A 115 -12.08 17.33 -6.59
C LEU A 115 -13.23 16.49 -5.97
N ARG A 116 -12.93 15.54 -5.09
CA ARG A 116 -13.90 14.73 -4.33
C ARG A 116 -13.96 15.17 -2.88
#